data_AF-A0A962KBK7-F1
#
_entry.id   AF-A0A962KBK7-F1
#
_cell.length_a   1.000
_cell.length_b   1.000
_cell.length_c   1.000
_cell.angle_alpha   90.00
_cell.angle_beta   90.00
_cell.angle_gamma   90.00
#
_symmetry.space_group_name_H-M   'P 1'
#
loop_
_entity.id
_entity.type
_entity.pdbx_description
1 polymer ?
#
loop_
_entity_poly.entity_id
_entity_poly.type
_entity_poly.pdbx_seq_one_letter_code
_entity_poly.pdbx_strand_id
1 'polypeptide(L)'
;MMNTVPHRAKHLYQPSLKNAHGLKQKLFKLYLQYALSEAKKQQLIDGLWQGDRLMDDVVAWMFATNPKVAKQQFEQALNNGIETLADAPPALINLFHHLENPDWLDPQLLQQGIDTMQRMGGNANLVLRDLALMGGYSMAGFNQALVLTGALSKGA
;
A
#
# COMPACT_ATOMS: atom_id res chain seq x y z
N MET A 1 -25.68 1.03 19.27
CA MET A 1 -25.48 0.75 17.83
C MET A 1 -24.59 -0.47 17.72
N MET A 2 -25.01 -1.51 17.01
CA MET A 2 -24.26 -2.78 16.94
C MET A 2 -22.90 -2.54 16.28
N ASN A 3 -21.84 -2.74 17.06
CA ASN A 3 -20.45 -2.60 16.64
C ASN A 3 -20.07 -3.82 15.78
N THR A 4 -20.54 -3.86 14.53
CA THR A 4 -20.25 -4.98 13.63
C THR A 4 -18.90 -4.78 12.97
N VAL A 5 -17.90 -5.55 13.42
CA VAL A 5 -16.56 -5.62 12.79
C VAL A 5 -16.73 -5.87 11.28
N PRO A 6 -16.15 -5.03 10.40
CA PRO A 6 -16.23 -5.22 8.96
C PRO A 6 -15.79 -6.61 8.54
N HIS A 7 -16.41 -7.20 7.51
CA HIS A 7 -16.08 -8.55 7.05
C HIS A 7 -14.57 -8.73 6.81
N ARG A 8 -13.93 -7.72 6.21
CA ARG A 8 -12.48 -7.69 5.93
C ARG A 8 -11.61 -7.65 7.19
N ALA A 9 -12.13 -7.18 8.32
CA ALA A 9 -11.40 -7.08 9.60
C ALA A 9 -11.68 -8.24 10.56
N LYS A 10 -12.56 -9.19 10.21
CA LYS A 10 -12.92 -10.32 11.10
C LYS A 10 -11.72 -11.14 11.55
N HIS A 11 -10.68 -11.25 10.71
CA HIS A 11 -9.46 -11.97 11.03
C HIS A 11 -8.69 -11.38 12.23
N LEU A 12 -8.84 -10.07 12.51
CA LEU A 12 -8.23 -9.40 13.67
C LEU A 12 -8.86 -9.84 15.02
N TYR A 13 -10.06 -10.42 14.95
CA TYR A 13 -10.84 -10.86 16.11
C TYR A 13 -11.09 -12.36 16.13
N GLN A 14 -10.74 -13.08 15.05
CA GLN A 14 -10.83 -14.52 15.03
C GLN A 14 -9.72 -15.14 15.89
N PRO A 15 -10.05 -15.98 16.88
CA PRO A 15 -9.04 -16.71 17.63
C PRO A 15 -8.40 -17.75 16.70
N SER A 16 -7.27 -17.41 16.09
CA SER A 16 -6.47 -18.29 15.23
C SER A 16 -5.66 -19.32 16.04
N LEU A 17 -6.23 -19.88 17.11
CA LEU A 17 -5.63 -20.95 17.89
C LEU A 17 -6.73 -21.96 18.23
N LYS A 18 -7.30 -22.59 17.20
CA LYS A 18 -8.40 -23.53 17.37
C LYS A 18 -8.02 -24.79 18.16
N ASN A 19 -6.74 -25.04 18.46
CA ASN A 19 -6.28 -26.14 19.31
C ASN A 19 -4.96 -25.78 20.02
N ALA A 20 -5.00 -25.06 21.15
CA ALA A 20 -3.78 -24.66 21.87
C ALA A 20 -3.83 -25.03 23.35
N HIS A 21 -3.15 -26.13 23.70
CA HIS A 21 -2.93 -26.55 25.08
C HIS A 21 -1.42 -26.42 25.41
N GLY A 22 -1.06 -25.50 26.32
CA GLY A 22 0.30 -25.37 26.85
C GLY A 22 0.72 -23.96 27.30
N LEU A 23 1.77 -23.89 28.14
CA LEU A 23 2.24 -22.65 28.77
C LEU A 23 2.90 -21.68 27.78
N LYS A 24 3.70 -22.20 26.83
CA LYS A 24 4.35 -21.39 25.78
C LYS A 24 3.34 -20.70 24.87
N GLN A 25 2.21 -21.35 24.57
CA GLN A 25 1.15 -20.74 23.76
C GLN A 25 0.37 -19.68 24.54
N LYS A 26 0.17 -19.85 25.85
CA LYS A 26 -0.42 -18.78 26.70
C LYS A 26 0.44 -17.52 26.68
N LEU A 27 1.77 -17.67 26.79
CA LEU A 27 2.71 -16.56 26.69
C LEU A 27 2.72 -15.93 25.30
N PHE A 28 2.71 -16.72 24.24
CA PHE A 28 2.62 -16.22 22.86
C PHE A 28 1.28 -15.49 22.59
N LYS A 29 0.17 -16.01 23.11
CA LYS A 29 -1.15 -15.37 23.03
C LYS A 29 -1.18 -14.06 23.80
N LEU A 30 -0.57 -14.01 24.98
CA LEU A 30 -0.44 -12.78 25.77
C LEU A 30 0.42 -11.74 25.03
N TYR A 31 1.54 -12.17 24.43
CA TYR A 31 2.37 -11.32 23.59
C TYR A 31 1.60 -10.78 22.39
N LEU A 32 0.84 -11.61 21.67
CA LEU A 32 0.01 -11.18 20.55
C LEU A 32 -1.10 -10.20 20.98
N GLN A 33 -1.74 -10.44 22.12
CA GLN A 33 -2.76 -9.53 22.68
C GLN A 33 -2.16 -8.18 23.10
N TYR A 34 -0.92 -8.20 23.62
CA TYR A 34 -0.19 -6.98 23.95
C TYR A 34 0.28 -6.24 22.69
N ALA A 35 0.84 -6.96 21.72
CA ALA A 35 1.35 -6.42 20.46
C ALA A 35 0.22 -5.80 19.63
N LEU A 36 -0.96 -6.43 19.62
CA LEU A 36 -2.17 -6.03 18.91
C LEU A 36 -3.31 -5.71 19.89
N SER A 37 -3.13 -4.66 20.70
CA SER A 37 -4.15 -4.16 21.62
C SER A 37 -5.45 -3.80 20.89
N GLU A 38 -6.57 -3.74 21.62
CA GLU A 38 -7.86 -3.35 21.02
C GLU A 38 -7.81 -1.97 20.35
N ALA A 39 -7.05 -1.02 20.92
CA ALA A 39 -6.82 0.27 20.31
C ALA A 39 -6.09 0.17 18.96
N LYS A 40 -5.05 -0.66 18.86
CA LYS A 40 -4.33 -0.89 17.59
C LYS A 40 -5.20 -1.61 16.57
N LYS A 41 -6.03 -2.58 16.99
CA LYS A 41 -7.01 -3.22 16.11
C LYS A 41 -7.99 -2.21 15.54
N GLN A 42 -8.49 -1.30 16.39
CA GLN A 42 -9.39 -0.25 15.94
C GLN A 42 -8.71 0.69 14.94
N GLN A 43 -7.46 1.10 15.19
CA GLN A 43 -6.68 1.89 14.22
C GLN A 43 -6.54 1.19 12.87
N LEU A 44 -6.27 -0.12 12.85
CA LEU A 44 -6.20 -0.91 11.61
C LEU A 44 -7.55 -0.98 10.90
N ILE A 45 -8.66 -1.11 11.65
CA ILE A 45 -10.01 -1.11 11.10
C ILE A 45 -10.35 0.25 10.49
N ASP A 46 -10.05 1.33 11.20
CA ASP A 46 -10.29 2.69 10.75
C ASP A 46 -9.49 2.98 9.47
N GLY A 47 -8.25 2.48 9.40
CA GLY A 47 -7.41 2.55 8.20
C GLY A 47 -7.99 1.85 6.96
N LEU A 48 -8.91 0.89 7.10
CA LEU A 48 -9.60 0.29 5.95
C LEU A 48 -10.52 1.28 5.22
N TRP A 49 -10.86 2.39 5.85
CA TRP A 49 -11.70 3.46 5.31
C TRP A 49 -10.90 4.70 4.91
N GLN A 50 -9.57 4.64 5.01
CA GLN A 50 -8.68 5.72 4.61
C GLN A 50 -8.13 5.44 3.21
N GLY A 51 -8.51 6.26 2.24
CA GLY A 51 -7.92 6.28 0.91
C GLY A 51 -6.77 7.30 0.79
N ASP A 52 -6.35 7.57 -0.44
CA ASP A 52 -5.35 8.60 -0.76
C ASP A 52 -6.05 9.82 -1.39
N ARG A 53 -6.40 10.80 -0.55
CA ARG A 53 -7.15 11.97 -0.98
C ARG A 53 -6.40 12.82 -2.00
N LEU A 54 -5.08 12.93 -1.88
CA LEU A 54 -4.26 13.71 -2.81
C LEU A 54 -4.24 13.04 -4.18
N MET A 55 -4.06 11.73 -4.23
CA MET A 55 -4.11 10.98 -5.49
C MET A 55 -5.52 10.93 -6.07
N ASP A 56 -6.58 10.86 -5.26
CA ASP A 56 -7.98 10.96 -5.71
C ASP A 56 -8.20 12.28 -6.47
N ASP A 57 -7.69 13.41 -5.95
CA ASP A 57 -7.80 14.72 -6.59
C ASP A 57 -7.00 14.80 -7.89
N VAL A 58 -5.80 14.19 -7.94
CA VAL A 58 -5.00 14.08 -9.17
C VAL A 58 -5.75 13.28 -10.23
N VAL A 59 -6.28 12.10 -9.89
CA VAL A 59 -7.02 11.26 -10.83
C VAL A 59 -8.29 11.97 -11.31
N ALA A 60 -9.05 12.61 -10.42
CA ALA A 60 -10.23 13.38 -10.79
C ALA A 60 -9.89 14.50 -11.80
N TRP A 61 -8.80 15.25 -11.55
CA TRP A 61 -8.31 16.26 -12.48
C TRP A 61 -7.89 15.67 -13.84
N MET A 62 -7.18 14.54 -13.84
CA MET A 62 -6.74 13.87 -15.08
C MET A 62 -7.92 13.53 -15.99
N PHE A 63 -9.02 13.01 -15.41
CA PHE A 63 -10.22 12.63 -16.17
C PHE A 63 -11.11 13.82 -16.54
N ALA A 64 -11.13 14.90 -15.74
CA ALA A 64 -11.88 16.12 -16.06
C ALA A 64 -11.27 16.91 -17.23
N THR A 65 -9.96 16.76 -17.46
CA THR A 65 -9.22 17.45 -18.52
C THR A 65 -9.07 16.55 -19.76
N ASN A 66 -7.97 15.80 -19.83
CA ASN A 66 -7.67 14.81 -20.84
C ASN A 66 -6.62 13.86 -20.24
N PRO A 67 -6.94 12.57 -20.01
CA PRO A 67 -6.04 11.67 -19.30
C PRO A 67 -4.65 11.52 -19.93
N LYS A 68 -4.54 11.59 -21.26
CA LYS A 68 -3.25 11.44 -21.97
C LYS A 68 -2.34 12.65 -21.72
N VAL A 69 -2.88 13.86 -21.88
CA VAL A 69 -2.13 15.12 -21.63
C VAL A 69 -1.78 15.23 -20.15
N ALA A 70 -2.75 14.95 -19.28
CA ALA A 70 -2.57 15.00 -17.84
C ALA A 70 -1.49 14.01 -17.36
N LYS A 71 -1.44 12.80 -17.96
CA LYS A 71 -0.38 11.83 -17.67
C LYS A 71 1.00 12.34 -18.10
N GLN A 72 1.11 13.03 -19.24
CA GLN A 72 2.38 13.64 -19.66
C GLN A 72 2.86 14.70 -18.68
N GLN A 73 1.96 15.56 -18.20
CA GLN A 73 2.28 16.56 -17.18
C GLN A 73 2.70 15.93 -15.85
N PHE A 74 1.98 14.88 -15.41
CA PHE A 74 2.37 14.11 -14.22
C PHE A 74 3.76 13.50 -14.35
N GLU A 75 4.06 12.85 -15.48
CA GLU A 75 5.40 12.27 -15.74
C GLU A 75 6.49 13.34 -15.80
N GLN A 76 6.20 14.50 -16.38
CA GLN A 76 7.16 15.61 -16.39
C GLN A 76 7.46 16.07 -14.96
N ALA A 77 6.43 16.28 -14.12
CA ALA A 77 6.61 16.68 -12.73
C ALA A 77 7.36 15.59 -11.93
N LEU A 78 7.04 14.32 -12.15
CA LEU A 78 7.67 13.19 -11.46
C LEU A 78 9.16 13.06 -11.78
N ASN A 79 9.54 13.20 -13.05
CA ASN A 79 10.91 12.95 -13.49
C ASN A 79 11.79 14.20 -13.44
N ASN A 80 11.21 15.39 -13.59
CA ASN A 80 11.96 16.64 -13.75
C ASN A 80 11.63 17.71 -12.71
N GLY A 81 10.69 17.46 -11.80
CA GLY A 81 10.23 18.44 -10.81
C GLY A 81 8.99 19.21 -11.26
N ILE A 82 8.14 19.54 -10.27
CA ILE A 82 6.86 20.24 -10.47
C ILE A 82 7.06 21.66 -11.00
N GLU A 83 8.17 22.29 -10.65
CA GLU A 83 8.59 23.63 -11.07
C GLU A 83 8.86 23.75 -12.57
N THR A 84 9.01 22.63 -13.28
CA THR A 84 9.20 22.62 -14.74
C THR A 84 7.90 22.82 -15.53
N LEU A 85 6.75 22.78 -14.86
CA LEU A 85 5.44 23.05 -15.46
C LEU A 85 5.08 24.53 -15.31
N ALA A 86 5.00 25.26 -16.42
CA ALA A 86 4.67 26.69 -16.42
C ALA A 86 3.28 27.00 -15.81
N ASP A 87 2.30 26.14 -16.06
CA ASP A 87 0.93 26.22 -15.52
C ASP A 87 0.59 24.91 -14.78
N ALA A 88 1.34 24.62 -13.73
CA ALA A 88 1.16 23.40 -12.94
C ALA A 88 -0.27 23.32 -12.36
N PRO A 89 -1.02 22.23 -12.62
CA PRO A 89 -2.35 22.03 -12.05
C PRO A 89 -2.30 22.00 -10.52
N PRO A 90 -3.28 22.60 -9.80
CA PRO A 90 -3.30 22.62 -8.34
C PRO A 90 -3.23 21.22 -7.71
N ALA A 91 -3.83 20.21 -8.34
CA ALA A 91 -3.78 18.83 -7.86
C ALA A 91 -2.34 18.28 -7.85
N LEU A 92 -1.53 18.59 -8.87
CA LEU A 92 -0.13 18.18 -8.91
C LEU A 92 0.71 18.98 -7.90
N ILE A 93 0.48 20.29 -7.79
CA ILE A 93 1.19 21.12 -6.80
C ILE A 93 0.97 20.56 -5.38
N ASN A 94 -0.29 20.29 -5.01
CA ASN A 94 -0.62 19.76 -3.69
C ASN A 94 0.01 18.38 -3.44
N LEU A 95 -0.01 17.49 -4.44
CA LEU A 95 0.64 16.19 -4.32
C LEU A 95 2.16 16.33 -4.13
N PHE A 96 2.84 17.06 -5.01
CA PHE A 96 4.30 17.13 -4.99
C PHE A 96 4.86 17.93 -3.81
N HIS A 97 4.12 18.91 -3.28
CA HIS A 97 4.47 19.56 -2.01
C HIS A 97 4.31 18.62 -0.80
N HIS A 98 3.47 17.59 -0.90
CA HIS A 98 3.36 16.59 0.16
C HIS A 98 4.47 15.54 0.11
N LEU A 99 5.07 15.30 -1.07
CA LEU A 99 6.08 14.26 -1.31
C LEU A 99 7.50 14.66 -0.87
N GLU A 100 7.62 15.43 0.20
CA GLU A 100 8.92 15.79 0.77
C GLU A 100 9.60 14.58 1.43
N ASN A 101 10.94 14.56 1.44
CA ASN A 101 11.68 13.55 2.16
C ASN A 101 11.31 13.64 3.65
N PRO A 102 10.82 12.57 4.28
CA PRO A 102 10.43 12.63 5.67
C PRO A 102 11.67 12.75 6.57
N ASP A 103 11.51 13.40 7.72
CA ASP A 103 12.62 13.66 8.66
C ASP A 103 13.33 12.39 9.15
N TRP A 104 12.66 11.25 9.10
CA TRP A 104 13.22 9.95 9.50
C TRP A 104 14.03 9.26 8.40
N LEU A 105 14.08 9.81 7.18
CA LEU A 105 14.82 9.23 6.06
C LEU A 105 16.33 9.39 6.28
N ASP A 106 17.03 8.25 6.37
CA ASP A 106 18.49 8.19 6.42
C ASP A 106 19.06 7.83 5.04
N PRO A 107 19.78 8.75 4.35
CA PRO A 107 20.36 8.49 3.05
C PRO A 107 21.37 7.33 3.03
N GLN A 108 22.10 7.10 4.12
CA GLN A 108 23.08 6.02 4.20
C GLN A 108 22.39 4.66 4.28
N LEU A 109 21.33 4.55 5.08
CA LEU A 109 20.52 3.34 5.15
C LEU A 109 19.78 3.07 3.83
N LEU A 110 19.31 4.12 3.14
CA LEU A 110 18.71 4.00 1.82
C LEU A 110 19.72 3.41 0.82
N GLN A 111 20.93 3.96 0.76
CA GLN A 111 21.98 3.46 -0.14
C GLN A 111 22.37 2.02 0.20
N GLN A 112 22.52 1.68 1.48
CA GLN A 112 22.81 0.31 1.90
C GLN A 112 21.70 -0.67 1.49
N GLY A 113 20.43 -0.25 1.59
CA GLY A 113 19.28 -1.01 1.11
C GLY A 113 19.35 -1.28 -0.39
N ILE A 114 19.65 -0.24 -1.19
CA ILE A 114 19.82 -0.35 -2.64
C ILE A 114 20.93 -1.35 -2.99
N ASP A 115 22.11 -1.20 -2.39
CA ASP A 115 23.26 -2.08 -2.64
C ASP A 115 22.93 -3.53 -2.29
N THR A 116 22.22 -3.75 -1.17
CA THR A 116 21.81 -5.07 -0.72
C THR A 116 20.82 -5.70 -1.69
N MET A 117 19.80 -4.94 -2.13
CA MET A 117 18.82 -5.42 -3.11
C MET A 117 19.47 -5.79 -4.45
N GLN A 118 20.41 -4.98 -4.94
CA GLN A 118 21.11 -5.25 -6.20
C GLN A 118 21.97 -6.52 -6.15
N ARG A 119 22.61 -6.81 -5.00
CA ARG A 119 23.43 -8.03 -4.83
C ARG A 119 22.64 -9.34 -4.96
N MET A 120 21.33 -9.32 -4.73
CA MET A 120 20.47 -10.50 -4.90
C MET A 120 20.40 -10.98 -6.36
N GLY A 121 20.70 -10.10 -7.32
CA GLY A 121 20.72 -10.41 -8.75
C GLY A 121 19.42 -11.05 -9.25
N GLY A 122 19.53 -11.97 -10.20
CA GLY A 122 18.36 -12.63 -10.80
C GLY A 122 17.51 -13.46 -9.83
N ASN A 123 18.06 -13.88 -8.68
CA ASN A 123 17.30 -14.64 -7.68
C ASN A 123 16.17 -13.81 -7.07
N ALA A 124 16.34 -12.50 -6.95
CA ALA A 124 15.28 -11.60 -6.51
C ALA A 124 14.06 -11.69 -7.44
N ASN A 125 14.29 -11.79 -8.76
CA ASN A 125 13.20 -11.91 -9.73
C ASN A 125 12.46 -13.25 -9.62
N LEU A 126 13.18 -14.34 -9.33
CA LEU A 126 12.54 -15.65 -9.10
C LEU A 126 11.65 -15.61 -7.86
N VAL A 127 12.13 -15.03 -6.75
CA VAL A 127 11.32 -14.86 -5.53
C VAL A 127 10.14 -13.91 -5.79
N LEU A 128 10.35 -12.80 -6.49
CA LEU A 128 9.29 -11.86 -6.83
C LEU A 128 8.20 -12.54 -7.67
N ARG A 129 8.57 -13.34 -8.68
CA ARG A 129 7.63 -14.05 -9.55
C ARG A 129 6.94 -15.22 -8.84
N ASP A 130 7.71 -16.11 -8.23
CA ASP A 130 7.18 -17.40 -7.75
C ASP A 130 6.55 -17.31 -6.37
N LEU A 131 7.04 -16.40 -5.51
CA LEU A 131 6.54 -16.25 -4.15
C LEU A 131 5.66 -15.01 -4.02
N ALA A 132 6.18 -13.82 -4.32
CA ALA A 132 5.47 -12.58 -4.02
C ALA A 132 4.26 -12.37 -4.94
N LEU A 133 4.43 -12.54 -6.25
CA LEU A 133 3.35 -12.37 -7.22
C LEU A 133 2.27 -13.46 -7.05
N MET A 134 2.66 -14.73 -7.01
CA MET A 134 1.70 -15.84 -6.83
C MET A 134 1.03 -15.82 -5.45
N GLY A 135 1.78 -15.46 -4.40
CA GLY A 135 1.22 -15.20 -3.06
C GLY A 135 0.23 -14.04 -3.08
N GLY A 136 0.56 -12.96 -3.80
CA GLY A 136 -0.33 -11.83 -4.08
C GLY A 136 -1.65 -12.26 -4.69
N TYR A 137 -1.60 -13.12 -5.72
CA TYR A 137 -2.79 -13.70 -6.35
C TYR A 137 -3.59 -14.63 -5.43
N SER A 138 -3.05 -15.06 -4.30
CA SER A 138 -3.81 -15.83 -3.30
C SER A 138 -4.59 -14.92 -2.33
N MET A 139 -4.33 -13.61 -2.33
CA MET A 139 -4.96 -12.64 -1.43
C MET A 139 -6.11 -11.89 -2.13
N ALA A 140 -7.34 -12.25 -1.76
CA ALA A 140 -8.57 -11.74 -2.40
C ALA A 140 -8.68 -10.20 -2.43
N GLY A 141 -8.08 -9.49 -1.45
CA GLY A 141 -8.10 -8.03 -1.38
C GLY A 141 -7.35 -7.34 -2.52
N PHE A 142 -6.22 -7.91 -2.97
CA PHE A 142 -5.45 -7.33 -4.08
C PHE A 142 -6.09 -7.63 -5.44
N ASN A 143 -6.55 -8.86 -5.64
CA ASN A 143 -7.11 -9.29 -6.92
C ASN A 143 -8.40 -8.57 -7.30
N GLN A 144 -9.19 -8.15 -6.30
CA GLN A 144 -10.47 -7.51 -6.56
C GLN A 144 -10.32 -6.23 -7.40
N ALA A 145 -9.32 -5.39 -7.11
CA ALA A 145 -9.06 -4.19 -7.90
C ALA A 145 -8.65 -4.53 -9.34
N LEU A 146 -7.77 -5.52 -9.53
CA LEU A 146 -7.33 -5.96 -10.85
C LEU A 146 -8.49 -6.47 -11.72
N VAL A 147 -9.42 -7.23 -11.12
CA VAL A 147 -10.63 -7.69 -11.82
C VAL A 147 -11.55 -6.51 -12.15
N LEU A 148 -11.81 -5.62 -11.19
CA LEU A 148 -12.75 -4.50 -11.36
C LEU A 148 -12.29 -3.47 -12.41
N THR A 149 -10.98 -3.25 -12.56
CA THR A 149 -10.44 -2.39 -13.63
C THR A 149 -10.65 -2.97 -15.04
N GLY A 150 -11.02 -4.25 -15.15
CA GLY A 150 -11.20 -4.95 -16.41
C GLY A 150 -9.89 -5.23 -17.15
N ALA A 151 -8.73 -4.87 -16.58
CA ALA A 151 -7.42 -5.07 -17.21
C ALA A 151 -7.11 -6.56 -17.40
N LEU A 152 -7.52 -7.42 -16.46
CA LEU A 152 -7.36 -8.88 -16.56
C LEU A 152 -8.22 -9.52 -17.66
N SER A 153 -9.30 -8.86 -18.08
CA SER A 153 -10.21 -9.40 -19.10
C SER A 153 -9.84 -8.97 -20.53
N LYS A 154 -8.89 -8.05 -20.69
CA LYS A 154 -8.49 -7.50 -22.01
C LYS A 154 -7.40 -8.31 -22.73
N GLY A 155 -6.98 -9.44 -22.17
CA GLY A 155 -6.06 -10.37 -22.80
C GLY A 155 -5.07 -10.97 -21.81
N ALA A 156 -5.43 -12.12 -21.26
CA ALA A 156 -4.48 -13.21 -21.03
C ALA A 156 -4.38 -14.04 -22.32
#